data_AF-A0A2T7NRA2-F1
#
_entry.id   AF-A0A2T7NRA2-F1
#
_cell.length_a   1.000
_cell.length_b   1.000
_cell.length_c   1.000
_cell.angle_alpha   90.00
_cell.angle_beta   90.00
_cell.angle_gamma   90.00
#
_symmetry.space_group_name_H-M   'P 1'
#
loop_
_entity.id
_entity.type
_entity.pdbx_description
1 polymer ?
#
loop_
_entity_poly.entity_id
_entity_poly.type
_entity_poly.pdbx_seq_one_letter_code
_entity_poly.pdbx_strand_id
1 'polypeptide(L)'
;MSDKPVCSKRSVYEVLTTSTDTSVNAPSQALHVGRVTMSVAVVDKDTAASLASNGKLSNIVQAVAASEFPVTTVREQRTADLVFDSSAAAIAILISFGIGCCTDTDSVKRQLKHPVSLVIGFCCQFILMPVVAFGLAMVLPLKKDARFGLLCVACVPGGGLGHIAVIIGDADIPLSLTMNLISVVAMLGTAPLWIFVLGQYFQADPTAILSPRVIPIYNFEIWLASIFFAYATGLVINRFRPVVADAILTWIIKPFLLLASILYITLGVYINMYVFEEIDRFEVMGAVLLPLSGFVLGFALPLLCRQKTAFMKTIALETSSLNCLTVLAALRFSLQQPDADLASTVPIWVMFTIPGLYVGLAILRRFSTTTKKLWNSRNSKKNKINNNTEEEEPKGVTTWPRPLSAAPASPHSPRLSSSLTAPTMRLVAMKK
;
A
#
# COMPACT_ATOMS: atom_id res chain seq x y z
N MET A 1 33.50 18.21 15.16
CA MET A 1 32.79 17.53 14.05
C MET A 1 33.43 16.17 13.88
N SER A 2 32.72 15.13 14.30
CA SER A 2 33.18 13.74 14.39
C SER A 2 32.40 12.95 13.34
N ASP A 3 33.02 12.67 12.21
CA ASP A 3 32.47 11.77 11.20
C ASP A 3 32.93 10.35 11.53
N LYS A 4 32.01 9.58 12.13
CA LYS A 4 32.15 8.14 12.29
C LYS A 4 31.90 7.48 10.93
N PRO A 5 32.77 6.57 10.45
CA PRO A 5 32.44 5.73 9.31
C PRO A 5 31.36 4.71 9.72
N VAL A 6 30.26 4.74 8.98
CA VAL A 6 29.11 3.84 9.10
C VAL A 6 29.49 2.46 8.58
N CYS A 7 29.27 1.46 9.44
CA CYS A 7 29.17 0.01 9.17
C CYS A 7 30.29 -0.65 8.34
N SER A 8 31.23 -1.26 9.07
CA SER A 8 32.20 -2.22 8.56
C SER A 8 31.50 -3.42 7.90
N LYS A 9 31.49 -3.48 6.56
CA LYS A 9 31.32 -4.75 5.82
C LYS A 9 32.45 -5.69 6.24
N ARG A 10 32.17 -6.62 7.13
CA ARG A 10 33.13 -7.64 7.57
C ARG A 10 33.35 -8.60 6.39
N SER A 11 34.36 -8.29 5.58
CA SER A 11 34.77 -9.13 4.46
C SER A 11 35.52 -10.31 5.06
N VAL A 12 34.84 -11.44 5.25
CA VAL A 12 35.49 -12.68 5.69
C VAL A 12 36.08 -13.33 4.45
N TYR A 13 37.39 -13.21 4.29
CA TYR A 13 38.13 -13.92 3.25
C TYR A 13 38.42 -15.33 3.76
N GLU A 14 37.74 -16.34 3.22
CA GLU A 14 38.06 -17.74 3.46
C GLU A 14 38.98 -18.22 2.34
N VAL A 15 40.23 -18.59 2.69
CA VAL A 15 41.23 -19.03 1.72
C VAL A 15 41.08 -20.53 1.54
N LEU A 16 40.60 -20.94 0.36
CA LEU A 16 40.43 -22.34 -0.01
C LEU A 16 41.55 -22.72 -0.99
N THR A 17 42.52 -23.50 -0.54
CA THR A 17 43.59 -24.05 -1.41
C THR A 17 43.14 -25.36 -2.03
N THR A 18 43.16 -25.43 -3.37
CA THR A 18 42.85 -26.66 -4.13
C THR A 18 44.00 -27.03 -5.06
N SER A 19 44.18 -28.33 -5.29
CA SER A 19 44.90 -28.84 -6.44
C SER A 19 43.90 -29.30 -7.51
N THR A 20 44.34 -29.28 -8.76
CA THR A 20 43.57 -29.68 -9.96
C THR A 20 42.66 -30.89 -9.71
N ASP A 21 41.40 -30.77 -10.16
CA ASP A 21 40.31 -31.76 -10.08
C ASP A 21 39.64 -32.00 -8.72
N THR A 22 39.59 -31.00 -7.84
CA THR A 22 38.81 -31.08 -6.59
C THR A 22 37.61 -30.11 -6.59
N SER A 23 36.41 -30.65 -6.32
CA SER A 23 35.25 -29.83 -5.97
C SER A 23 35.38 -29.38 -4.52
N VAL A 24 35.25 -28.07 -4.27
CA VAL A 24 35.26 -27.52 -2.91
C VAL A 24 33.86 -27.12 -2.52
N ASN A 25 33.32 -27.84 -1.55
CA ASN A 25 32.14 -27.42 -0.82
C ASN A 25 32.60 -26.50 0.30
N ALA A 26 32.48 -25.19 0.08
CA ALA A 26 32.72 -24.19 1.12
C ALA A 26 31.40 -23.91 1.85
N PRO A 27 31.27 -24.27 3.15
CA PRO A 27 30.10 -23.89 3.92
C PRO A 27 30.17 -22.41 4.26
N SER A 28 29.67 -21.54 3.38
CA SER A 28 29.50 -20.14 3.75
C SER A 28 28.36 -20.03 4.75
N GLN A 29 28.65 -19.66 6.01
CA GLN A 29 27.62 -19.19 6.94
C GLN A 29 27.11 -17.83 6.48
N ALA A 30 26.21 -17.86 5.51
CA ALA A 30 25.53 -16.68 5.06
C ALA A 30 24.33 -16.42 5.97
N LEU A 31 24.54 -15.56 6.97
CA LEU A 31 23.42 -14.95 7.69
C LEU A 31 22.63 -13.97 6.80
N HIS A 32 23.16 -13.58 5.64
CA HIS A 32 22.62 -12.51 4.81
C HIS A 32 22.66 -12.84 3.32
N VAL A 33 21.66 -12.35 2.59
CA VAL A 33 21.59 -12.38 1.13
C VAL A 33 22.59 -11.36 0.57
N GLY A 34 23.60 -11.80 -0.18
CA GLY A 34 24.59 -10.91 -0.76
C GLY A 34 25.29 -11.49 -1.99
N ARG A 35 26.05 -10.67 -2.72
CA ARG A 35 26.96 -11.15 -3.78
C ARG A 35 28.31 -11.49 -3.16
N VAL A 36 28.83 -12.69 -3.41
CA VAL A 36 30.17 -13.10 -2.99
C VAL A 36 31.10 -13.02 -4.20
N THR A 37 32.17 -12.25 -4.09
CA THR A 37 33.19 -12.18 -5.14
C THR A 37 34.25 -13.24 -4.87
N MET A 38 34.36 -14.25 -5.74
CA MET A 38 35.47 -15.19 -5.69
C MET A 38 36.63 -14.64 -6.50
N SER A 39 37.81 -14.50 -5.88
CA SER A 39 39.03 -14.16 -6.59
C SER A 39 39.94 -15.38 -6.58
N VAL A 40 40.41 -15.78 -7.75
CA VAL A 40 41.35 -16.90 -7.88
C VAL A 40 42.73 -16.32 -8.10
N ALA A 41 43.68 -16.74 -7.27
CA ALA A 41 45.07 -16.41 -7.45
C ALA A 41 45.90 -17.68 -7.48
N VAL A 42 46.81 -17.76 -8.45
CA VAL A 42 47.78 -18.84 -8.56
C VAL A 42 48.99 -18.46 -7.71
N VAL A 43 49.30 -19.28 -6.73
CA VAL A 43 50.41 -19.06 -5.79
C VAL A 43 51.25 -20.33 -5.74
N ASP A 44 52.58 -20.17 -5.66
CA ASP A 44 53.51 -21.29 -5.53
C ASP A 44 53.28 -22.07 -4.21
N LYS A 45 53.56 -23.38 -4.22
CA LYS A 45 53.15 -24.33 -3.18
C LYS A 45 53.72 -23.99 -1.80
N ASP A 46 54.96 -23.52 -1.77
CA ASP A 46 55.65 -23.12 -0.53
C ASP A 46 55.10 -21.79 0.02
N THR A 47 54.64 -20.91 -0.86
CA THR A 47 54.04 -19.62 -0.48
C THR A 47 52.61 -19.83 0.05
N ALA A 48 51.84 -20.75 -0.54
CA ALA A 48 50.49 -21.12 -0.11
C ALA A 48 50.45 -21.66 1.34
N ALA A 49 51.43 -22.49 1.73
CA ALA A 49 51.54 -23.02 3.10
C ALA A 49 51.79 -21.91 4.15
N SER A 50 52.53 -20.85 3.79
CA SER A 50 52.79 -19.69 4.66
C SER A 50 51.60 -18.72 4.76
N LEU A 51 50.73 -18.71 3.75
CA LEU A 51 49.55 -17.84 3.68
C LEU A 51 48.39 -18.39 4.51
N ALA A 52 48.24 -19.73 4.57
CA ALA A 52 47.22 -20.40 5.37
C ALA A 52 47.39 -20.17 6.89
N SER A 53 48.62 -19.89 7.36
CA SER A 53 48.92 -19.68 8.78
C SER A 53 48.79 -18.22 9.25
N ASN A 54 48.89 -17.23 8.35
CA ASN A 54 49.03 -15.82 8.72
C ASN A 54 47.85 -14.90 8.38
N GLY A 55 46.81 -15.38 7.68
CA GLY A 55 45.49 -14.74 7.60
C GLY A 55 45.39 -13.31 7.03
N LYS A 56 46.48 -12.73 6.50
CA LYS A 56 46.51 -11.38 5.90
C LYS A 56 46.91 -11.47 4.44
N LEU A 57 45.92 -11.32 3.56
CA LEU A 57 46.08 -11.49 2.11
C LEU A 57 46.12 -10.17 1.30
N SER A 58 46.14 -9.00 1.93
CA SER A 58 45.84 -7.75 1.19
C SER A 58 46.96 -7.25 0.26
N ASN A 59 48.22 -7.68 0.45
CA ASN A 59 49.36 -7.00 -0.19
C ASN A 59 50.31 -7.89 -1.02
N ILE A 60 50.10 -9.21 -1.06
CA ILE A 60 51.12 -10.15 -1.61
C ILE A 60 50.66 -10.85 -2.90
N VAL A 61 49.36 -10.90 -3.17
CA VAL A 61 48.83 -11.76 -4.23
C VAL A 61 48.03 -10.94 -5.23
N GLN A 62 48.57 -10.78 -6.44
CA GLN A 62 47.85 -10.19 -7.56
C GLN A 62 46.92 -11.26 -8.14
N ALA A 63 45.60 -11.04 -8.09
CA ALA A 63 44.62 -11.97 -8.63
C ALA A 63 44.87 -12.18 -10.14
N VAL A 64 45.13 -13.42 -10.54
CA VAL A 64 45.42 -13.79 -11.95
C VAL A 64 44.14 -13.73 -12.79
N ALA A 65 43.00 -14.00 -12.17
CA ALA A 65 41.68 -13.73 -12.72
C ALA A 65 40.70 -13.48 -11.57
N ALA A 66 40.00 -12.34 -11.62
CA ALA A 66 38.85 -12.07 -10.76
C ALA A 66 37.60 -12.30 -11.59
N SER A 67 36.87 -13.37 -11.29
CA SER A 67 35.57 -13.65 -11.88
C SER A 67 34.51 -13.43 -10.81
N GLU A 68 33.69 -12.39 -10.98
CA GLU A 68 32.55 -12.17 -10.11
C GLU A 68 31.51 -13.27 -10.38
N PHE A 69 31.33 -14.18 -9.42
CA PHE A 69 30.24 -15.15 -9.49
C PHE A 69 29.06 -14.65 -8.66
N PRO A 70 27.83 -14.63 -9.19
CA PRO A 70 26.66 -14.39 -8.38
C PRO A 70 26.42 -15.61 -7.48
N VAL A 71 26.98 -15.60 -6.27
CA VAL A 71 26.68 -16.61 -5.26
C VAL A 71 25.39 -16.20 -4.55
N THR A 72 24.34 -16.99 -4.70
CA THR A 72 23.09 -16.85 -3.93
C THR A 72 23.14 -17.79 -2.74
N THR A 73 23.06 -17.23 -1.55
CA THR A 73 23.13 -18.00 -0.32
C THR A 73 21.73 -18.37 0.14
N VAL A 74 21.47 -19.67 0.26
CA VAL A 74 20.20 -20.19 0.78
C VAL A 74 20.29 -20.22 2.30
N ARG A 75 19.37 -19.54 2.97
CA ARG A 75 19.24 -19.57 4.43
C ARG A 75 18.77 -20.95 4.87
N GLU A 76 19.31 -21.48 5.97
CA GLU A 76 18.77 -22.70 6.58
C GLU A 76 17.30 -22.50 6.97
N GLN A 77 16.42 -23.36 6.45
CA GLN A 77 15.00 -23.33 6.78
C GLN A 77 14.80 -23.64 8.24
N ARG A 78 14.29 -22.67 9.00
CA ARG A 78 13.83 -22.93 10.37
C ARG A 78 12.42 -23.47 10.30
N THR A 79 12.08 -24.38 11.20
CA THR A 79 10.68 -24.81 11.40
C THR A 79 9.75 -23.63 11.68
N ALA A 80 10.28 -22.58 12.31
CA ALA A 80 9.58 -21.32 12.54
C ALA A 80 9.15 -20.60 11.24
N ASP A 81 9.96 -20.67 10.17
CA ASP A 81 9.67 -20.01 8.90
C ASP A 81 8.47 -20.70 8.21
N LEU A 82 8.45 -22.04 8.21
CA LEU A 82 7.32 -22.83 7.69
C LEU A 82 6.03 -22.61 8.48
N VAL A 83 6.12 -22.59 9.82
CA VAL A 83 4.95 -22.35 10.69
C VAL A 83 4.39 -20.95 10.44
N PHE A 84 5.25 -19.95 10.26
CA PHE A 84 4.83 -18.60 9.96
C PHE A 84 4.16 -18.50 8.59
N ASP A 85 4.77 -19.02 7.53
CA ASP A 85 4.20 -18.99 6.19
C ASP A 85 2.85 -19.71 6.12
N SER A 86 2.73 -20.85 6.81
CA SER A 86 1.47 -21.59 6.94
C SER A 86 0.40 -20.81 7.72
N SER A 87 0.80 -20.14 8.80
CA SER A 87 -0.11 -19.29 9.58
C SER A 87 -0.58 -18.06 8.79
N ALA A 88 0.31 -17.46 7.98
CA ALA A 88 0.00 -16.32 7.11
C ALA A 88 -1.06 -16.71 6.07
N ALA A 89 -0.89 -17.86 5.44
CA ALA A 89 -1.87 -18.40 4.49
C ALA A 89 -3.22 -18.67 5.17
N ALA A 90 -3.23 -19.30 6.34
CA ALA A 90 -4.45 -19.56 7.09
C ALA A 90 -5.19 -18.25 7.46
N ILE A 91 -4.45 -17.21 7.86
CA ILE A 91 -5.02 -15.88 8.14
C ILE A 91 -5.61 -15.27 6.87
N ALA A 92 -4.91 -15.32 5.73
CA ALA A 92 -5.42 -14.78 4.47
C ALA A 92 -6.72 -15.48 4.02
N ILE A 93 -6.82 -16.81 4.18
CA ILE A 93 -8.06 -17.58 3.98
C ILE A 93 -9.15 -17.10 4.92
N LEU A 94 -8.86 -16.97 6.22
CA LEU A 94 -9.85 -16.58 7.23
C LEU A 94 -10.36 -15.15 7.02
N ILE A 95 -9.49 -14.22 6.63
CA ILE A 95 -9.88 -12.86 6.25
C ILE A 95 -10.83 -12.91 5.05
N SER A 96 -10.46 -13.66 4.01
CA SER A 96 -11.26 -13.75 2.78
C SER A 96 -12.61 -14.40 3.03
N PHE A 97 -12.65 -15.47 3.83
CA PHE A 97 -13.87 -16.08 4.32
C PHE A 97 -14.73 -15.10 5.14
N GLY A 98 -14.12 -14.34 6.05
CA GLY A 98 -14.80 -13.33 6.87
C GLY A 98 -15.41 -12.20 6.05
N ILE A 99 -14.72 -11.74 4.99
CA ILE A 99 -15.27 -10.75 4.06
C ILE A 99 -16.44 -11.36 3.26
N GLY A 100 -16.35 -12.64 2.87
CA GLY A 100 -17.47 -13.37 2.29
C GLY A 100 -18.69 -13.39 3.22
N CYS A 101 -18.48 -13.70 4.50
CA CYS A 101 -19.54 -13.73 5.52
C CYS A 101 -20.22 -12.37 5.77
N CYS A 102 -19.52 -11.25 5.59
CA CYS A 102 -20.10 -9.91 5.77
C CYS A 102 -20.71 -9.33 4.48
N THR A 103 -20.52 -9.99 3.33
CA THR A 103 -20.98 -9.48 2.04
C THR A 103 -22.49 -9.72 1.88
N ASP A 104 -23.27 -8.64 1.94
CA ASP A 104 -24.71 -8.70 1.69
C ASP A 104 -25.04 -8.80 0.19
N THR A 105 -25.57 -9.96 -0.19
CA THR A 105 -25.97 -10.25 -1.57
C THR A 105 -27.04 -9.31 -2.13
N ASP A 106 -27.92 -8.75 -1.31
CA ASP A 106 -28.96 -7.85 -1.82
C ASP A 106 -28.39 -6.45 -2.09
N SER A 107 -27.46 -6.00 -1.26
CA SER A 107 -26.65 -4.80 -1.51
C SER A 107 -25.80 -4.95 -2.77
N VAL A 108 -25.18 -6.11 -2.99
CA VAL A 108 -24.45 -6.43 -4.24
C VAL A 108 -25.35 -6.30 -5.45
N LYS A 109 -26.55 -6.90 -5.43
CA LYS A 109 -27.52 -6.81 -6.55
C LYS A 109 -27.93 -5.37 -6.86
N ARG A 110 -28.03 -4.50 -5.84
CA ARG A 110 -28.33 -3.07 -6.05
C ARG A 110 -27.15 -2.36 -6.71
N GLN A 111 -25.92 -2.63 -6.29
CA GLN A 111 -24.74 -2.01 -6.87
C GLN A 111 -24.46 -2.47 -8.31
N LEU A 112 -24.82 -3.71 -8.66
CA LEU A 112 -24.77 -4.19 -10.05
C LEU A 112 -25.68 -3.38 -11.01
N LYS A 113 -26.67 -2.64 -10.51
CA LYS A 113 -27.47 -1.70 -11.32
C LYS A 113 -26.74 -0.39 -11.65
N HIS A 114 -25.60 -0.13 -11.01
CA HIS A 114 -24.73 1.03 -11.26
C HIS A 114 -23.38 0.56 -11.82
N PRO A 115 -23.35 -0.01 -13.04
CA PRO A 115 -22.17 -0.69 -13.57
C PRO A 115 -20.99 0.24 -13.85
N VAL A 116 -21.23 1.54 -14.08
CA VAL A 116 -20.18 2.49 -14.46
C VAL A 116 -19.07 2.56 -13.40
N SER A 117 -19.43 2.66 -12.12
CA SER A 117 -18.45 2.68 -11.02
C SER A 117 -17.68 1.37 -10.91
N LEU A 118 -18.36 0.23 -11.12
CA LEU A 118 -17.76 -1.10 -11.04
C LEU A 118 -16.77 -1.32 -12.19
N VAL A 119 -17.12 -0.91 -13.41
CA VAL A 119 -16.23 -1.01 -14.58
C VAL A 119 -15.00 -0.12 -14.40
N ILE A 120 -15.16 1.11 -13.88
CA ILE A 120 -14.01 1.98 -13.59
C ILE A 120 -13.10 1.34 -12.54
N GLY A 121 -13.68 0.82 -11.44
CA GLY A 121 -12.93 0.11 -10.41
C GLY A 121 -12.18 -1.10 -10.96
N PHE A 122 -12.84 -1.90 -11.81
CA PHE A 122 -12.24 -3.04 -12.49
C PHE A 122 -11.07 -2.62 -13.38
N CYS A 123 -11.23 -1.58 -14.21
CA CYS A 123 -10.14 -1.08 -15.05
C CYS A 123 -8.95 -0.57 -14.22
N CYS A 124 -9.22 0.14 -13.12
CA CYS A 124 -8.17 0.59 -12.20
C CYS A 124 -7.38 -0.59 -11.62
N GLN A 125 -8.07 -1.60 -11.09
CA GLN A 125 -7.46 -2.72 -10.39
C GLN A 125 -6.78 -3.73 -11.33
N PHE A 126 -7.40 -4.06 -12.46
CA PHE A 126 -6.94 -5.16 -13.31
C PHE A 126 -6.19 -4.74 -14.56
N ILE A 127 -6.25 -3.47 -14.96
CA ILE A 127 -5.54 -2.99 -16.16
C ILE A 127 -4.47 -2.01 -15.73
N LEU A 128 -4.84 -0.97 -14.98
CA LEU A 128 -3.91 0.11 -14.68
C LEU A 128 -2.89 -0.27 -13.62
N MET A 129 -3.27 -0.96 -12.54
CA MET A 129 -2.32 -1.37 -11.51
C MET A 129 -1.19 -2.27 -12.06
N PRO A 130 -1.45 -3.35 -12.82
CA PRO A 130 -0.39 -4.16 -13.42
C PRO A 130 0.52 -3.34 -14.37
N VAL A 131 -0.06 -2.47 -15.20
CA VAL A 131 0.71 -1.62 -16.12
C VAL A 131 1.58 -0.62 -15.37
N VAL A 132 1.07 0.00 -14.31
CA VAL A 132 1.83 0.92 -13.47
C VAL A 132 2.94 0.19 -12.73
N ALA A 133 2.68 -0.98 -12.17
CA ALA A 133 3.69 -1.80 -11.51
C ALA A 133 4.81 -2.20 -12.47
N PHE A 134 4.47 -2.57 -13.71
CA PHE A 134 5.45 -2.85 -14.76
C PHE A 134 6.27 -1.61 -15.13
N GLY A 135 5.62 -0.46 -15.28
CA GLY A 135 6.30 0.81 -15.53
C GLY A 135 7.26 1.19 -14.40
N LEU A 136 6.83 1.06 -13.14
CA LEU A 136 7.68 1.27 -11.96
C LEU A 136 8.84 0.27 -11.93
N ALA A 137 8.60 -0.99 -12.25
CA ALA A 137 9.64 -2.02 -12.30
C ALA A 137 10.72 -1.74 -13.36
N MET A 138 10.34 -1.09 -14.47
CA MET A 138 11.28 -0.72 -15.56
C MET A 138 12.03 0.58 -15.26
N VAL A 139 11.37 1.57 -14.66
CA VAL A 139 11.97 2.87 -14.35
C VAL A 139 12.89 2.78 -13.13
N LEU A 140 12.51 1.99 -12.12
CA LEU A 140 13.31 1.81 -10.92
C LEU A 140 14.39 0.75 -11.15
N PRO A 141 15.64 0.99 -10.69
CA PRO A 141 16.74 0.02 -10.78
C PRO A 141 16.59 -1.10 -9.73
N LEU A 142 15.46 -1.79 -9.76
CA LEU A 142 15.12 -2.92 -8.91
C LEU A 142 15.81 -4.21 -9.39
N LYS A 143 16.11 -5.11 -8.44
CA LYS A 143 16.55 -6.47 -8.74
C LYS A 143 15.42 -7.26 -9.41
N LYS A 144 15.78 -8.30 -10.17
CA LYS A 144 14.82 -9.12 -10.94
C LYS A 144 13.70 -9.68 -10.07
N ASP A 145 14.03 -10.23 -8.90
CA ASP A 145 13.05 -10.83 -7.99
C ASP A 145 12.14 -9.76 -7.37
N ALA A 146 12.68 -8.60 -6.98
CA ALA A 146 11.91 -7.48 -6.46
C ALA A 146 10.93 -6.92 -7.51
N ARG A 147 11.33 -6.83 -8.79
CA ARG A 147 10.43 -6.45 -9.89
C ARG A 147 9.28 -7.43 -10.03
N PHE A 148 9.57 -8.71 -9.95
CA PHE A 148 8.56 -9.76 -10.00
C PHE A 148 7.59 -9.66 -8.81
N GLY A 149 8.11 -9.47 -7.59
CA GLY A 149 7.32 -9.21 -6.40
C GLY A 149 6.39 -8.01 -6.55
N LEU A 150 6.90 -6.89 -7.08
CA LEU A 150 6.11 -5.67 -7.33
C LEU A 150 4.95 -5.93 -8.32
N LEU A 151 5.20 -6.68 -9.38
CA LEU A 151 4.17 -7.08 -10.35
C LEU A 151 3.10 -7.96 -9.68
N CYS A 152 3.51 -8.99 -8.94
CA CYS A 152 2.57 -9.90 -8.26
C CYS A 152 1.63 -9.16 -7.30
N VAL A 153 2.15 -8.15 -6.57
CA VAL A 153 1.33 -7.32 -5.67
C VAL A 153 0.24 -6.57 -6.43
N ALA A 154 0.57 -6.03 -7.62
CA ALA A 154 -0.38 -5.27 -8.42
C ALA A 154 -1.39 -6.15 -9.18
N CYS A 155 -1.01 -7.39 -9.49
CA CYS A 155 -1.87 -8.36 -10.18
C CYS A 155 -2.96 -8.97 -9.28
N VAL A 156 -2.77 -8.91 -7.96
CA VAL A 156 -3.74 -9.40 -6.97
C VAL A 156 -4.41 -8.20 -6.29
N PRO A 157 -5.52 -7.70 -6.85
CA PRO A 157 -6.17 -6.51 -6.33
C PRO A 157 -6.97 -6.81 -5.07
N GLY A 158 -7.08 -5.82 -4.20
CA GLY A 158 -8.10 -5.72 -3.15
C GLY A 158 -8.03 -6.80 -2.05
N GLY A 159 -8.17 -6.37 -0.79
CA GLY A 159 -8.38 -7.29 0.33
C GLY A 159 -7.71 -6.85 1.63
N GLY A 160 -8.35 -7.19 2.76
CA GLY A 160 -7.85 -6.88 4.11
C GLY A 160 -8.07 -5.42 4.52
N LEU A 161 -7.01 -4.60 4.45
CA LEU A 161 -7.01 -3.23 4.99
C LEU A 161 -7.91 -2.26 4.21
N GLY A 162 -8.22 -2.53 2.94
CA GLY A 162 -9.07 -1.67 2.10
C GLY A 162 -10.48 -1.48 2.64
N HIS A 163 -11.07 -2.55 3.16
CA HIS A 163 -12.40 -2.51 3.79
C HIS A 163 -12.41 -1.61 5.03
N ILE A 164 -11.37 -1.72 5.86
CA ILE A 164 -11.18 -0.85 7.03
C ILE A 164 -10.97 0.60 6.58
N ALA A 165 -10.17 0.82 5.54
CA ALA A 165 -9.91 2.14 5.00
C ALA A 165 -11.19 2.79 4.44
N VAL A 166 -12.08 2.03 3.80
CA VAL A 166 -13.39 2.50 3.30
C VAL A 166 -14.31 2.90 4.44
N ILE A 167 -14.34 2.12 5.54
CA ILE A 167 -15.09 2.47 6.75
C ILE A 167 -14.55 3.77 7.37
N ILE A 168 -13.24 3.88 7.55
CA ILE A 168 -12.60 5.08 8.14
C ILE A 168 -12.72 6.30 7.20
N GLY A 169 -12.69 6.07 5.90
CA GLY A 169 -12.75 7.09 4.85
C GLY A 169 -14.14 7.71 4.65
N ASP A 170 -15.17 7.15 5.29
CA ASP A 170 -16.57 7.49 5.07
C ASP A 170 -16.90 7.39 3.58
N ALA A 171 -16.65 6.19 3.03
CA ALA A 171 -16.86 5.80 1.64
C ALA A 171 -17.99 4.75 1.54
N ASP A 172 -18.42 4.42 0.33
CA ASP A 172 -19.52 3.49 0.09
C ASP A 172 -19.07 2.03 0.31
N ILE A 173 -19.46 1.44 1.45
CA ILE A 173 -19.13 0.06 1.84
C ILE A 173 -19.76 -0.98 0.90
N PRO A 174 -21.05 -0.88 0.50
CA PRO A 174 -21.65 -1.82 -0.44
C PRO A 174 -20.90 -1.91 -1.78
N LEU A 175 -20.45 -0.76 -2.32
CA LEU A 175 -19.64 -0.72 -3.53
C LEU A 175 -18.29 -1.43 -3.32
N SER A 176 -17.64 -1.21 -2.18
CA SER A 176 -16.39 -1.89 -1.77
C SER A 176 -16.52 -3.41 -1.83
N LEU A 177 -17.55 -3.93 -1.17
CA LEU A 177 -17.81 -5.38 -1.08
C LEU A 177 -18.16 -5.96 -2.45
N THR A 178 -18.90 -5.22 -3.28
CA THR A 178 -19.24 -5.62 -4.65
C THR A 178 -18.01 -5.65 -5.55
N MET A 179 -17.15 -4.63 -5.46
CA MET A 179 -15.87 -4.61 -6.17
C MET A 179 -15.00 -5.79 -5.75
N ASN A 180 -14.85 -6.03 -4.45
CA ASN A 180 -14.06 -7.15 -3.94
C ASN A 180 -14.59 -8.52 -4.41
N LEU A 181 -15.91 -8.73 -4.44
CA LEU A 181 -16.51 -9.94 -5.01
C LEU A 181 -16.09 -10.13 -6.48
N ILE A 182 -16.23 -9.09 -7.29
CA ILE A 182 -15.84 -9.12 -8.71
C ILE A 182 -14.34 -9.41 -8.82
N SER A 183 -13.53 -8.78 -7.95
CA SER A 183 -12.09 -8.89 -8.00
C SER A 183 -11.58 -10.27 -7.61
N VAL A 184 -12.15 -10.90 -6.59
CA VAL A 184 -11.81 -12.27 -6.17
C VAL A 184 -12.16 -13.29 -7.27
N VAL A 185 -13.21 -13.05 -8.06
CA VAL A 185 -13.53 -13.88 -9.23
C VAL A 185 -12.54 -13.62 -10.37
N ALA A 186 -12.31 -12.34 -10.70
CA ALA A 186 -11.51 -11.95 -11.86
C ALA A 186 -10.02 -12.29 -11.70
N MET A 187 -9.47 -12.18 -10.48
CA MET A 187 -8.07 -12.45 -10.20
C MET A 187 -7.63 -13.88 -10.54
N LEU A 188 -8.55 -14.85 -10.54
CA LEU A 188 -8.26 -16.23 -10.93
C LEU A 188 -7.77 -16.33 -12.38
N GLY A 189 -8.25 -15.46 -13.27
CA GLY A 189 -7.82 -15.43 -14.67
C GLY A 189 -6.83 -14.30 -14.96
N THR A 190 -7.06 -13.12 -14.40
CA THR A 190 -6.25 -11.94 -14.74
C THR A 190 -4.86 -11.98 -14.13
N ALA A 191 -4.71 -12.48 -12.89
CA ALA A 191 -3.40 -12.48 -12.24
C ALA A 191 -2.43 -13.45 -12.94
N PRO A 192 -2.81 -14.69 -13.26
CA PRO A 192 -1.95 -15.58 -14.05
C PRO A 192 -1.68 -15.03 -15.46
N LEU A 193 -2.68 -14.43 -16.11
CA LEU A 193 -2.50 -13.81 -17.43
C LEU A 193 -1.43 -12.71 -17.39
N TRP A 194 -1.51 -11.78 -16.44
CA TRP A 194 -0.51 -10.71 -16.33
C TRP A 194 0.86 -11.22 -15.92
N ILE A 195 0.93 -12.21 -15.03
CA ILE A 195 2.19 -12.86 -14.65
C ILE A 195 2.80 -13.57 -15.86
N PHE A 196 2.00 -14.24 -16.67
CA PHE A 196 2.45 -14.89 -17.91
C PHE A 196 2.94 -13.86 -18.93
N VAL A 197 2.19 -12.78 -19.16
CA VAL A 197 2.52 -11.77 -20.17
C VAL A 197 3.71 -10.89 -19.76
N LEU A 198 3.73 -10.40 -18.52
CA LEU A 198 4.73 -9.42 -18.05
C LEU A 198 5.83 -10.04 -17.19
N GLY A 199 5.55 -11.13 -16.47
CA GLY A 199 6.53 -11.78 -15.59
C GLY A 199 7.73 -12.36 -16.34
N GLN A 200 7.54 -12.78 -17.60
CA GLN A 200 8.63 -13.24 -18.48
C GLN A 200 9.73 -12.19 -18.71
N TYR A 201 9.42 -10.88 -18.66
CA TYR A 201 10.42 -9.82 -18.80
C TYR A 201 11.34 -9.67 -17.59
N PHE A 202 10.91 -10.13 -16.41
CA PHE A 202 11.70 -10.02 -15.19
C PHE A 202 12.57 -11.26 -14.93
N GLN A 203 12.27 -12.37 -15.60
CA GLN A 203 12.91 -13.66 -15.34
C GLN A 203 13.76 -14.20 -16.49
N ALA A 204 13.70 -13.59 -17.67
CA ALA A 204 14.63 -13.93 -18.74
C ALA A 204 16.07 -13.56 -18.34
N ASP A 205 16.89 -14.57 -18.06
CA ASP A 205 18.34 -14.42 -18.10
C ASP A 205 18.81 -14.51 -19.55
N PRO A 206 19.50 -13.50 -20.10
CA PRO A 206 20.01 -13.53 -21.47
C PRO A 206 20.97 -14.71 -21.75
N THR A 207 21.53 -15.30 -20.69
CA THR A 207 22.56 -16.36 -20.75
C THR A 207 22.03 -17.76 -20.44
N ALA A 208 20.80 -17.90 -19.94
CA ALA A 208 20.23 -19.18 -19.51
C ALA A 208 19.15 -19.67 -20.49
N ILE A 209 19.58 -20.01 -21.71
CA ILE A 209 18.70 -20.53 -22.78
C ILE A 209 18.06 -21.89 -22.39
N LEU A 210 18.58 -22.60 -21.39
CA LEU A 210 18.12 -23.94 -20.97
C LEU A 210 17.26 -23.99 -19.70
N SER A 211 16.95 -22.86 -19.06
CA SER A 211 16.05 -22.86 -17.90
C SER A 211 15.24 -21.58 -17.90
N PRO A 212 14.18 -21.47 -18.73
CA PRO A 212 13.13 -20.52 -18.41
C PRO A 212 12.73 -20.81 -16.97
N ARG A 213 12.92 -19.85 -16.07
CA ARG A 213 12.45 -19.92 -14.69
C ARG A 213 10.93 -19.91 -14.79
N VAL A 214 10.36 -21.08 -15.01
CA VAL A 214 8.92 -21.26 -15.06
C VAL A 214 8.50 -21.11 -13.61
N ILE A 215 8.03 -19.92 -13.25
CA ILE A 215 7.20 -19.79 -12.04
C ILE A 215 6.20 -20.93 -12.17
N PRO A 216 6.06 -21.82 -11.18
CA PRO A 216 4.96 -22.76 -11.18
C PRO A 216 3.68 -21.94 -11.00
N ILE A 217 3.19 -21.37 -12.10
CA ILE A 217 1.97 -20.56 -12.17
C ILE A 217 0.82 -21.39 -11.59
N TYR A 218 0.88 -22.71 -11.76
CA TYR A 218 -0.06 -23.65 -11.16
C TYR A 218 -0.15 -23.54 -9.62
N ASN A 219 0.97 -23.41 -8.89
CA ASN A 219 0.95 -23.26 -7.43
C ASN A 219 0.34 -21.92 -7.03
N PHE A 220 0.68 -20.86 -7.77
CA PHE A 220 0.17 -19.52 -7.54
C PHE A 220 -1.35 -19.49 -7.76
N GLU A 221 -1.82 -20.08 -8.87
CA GLU A 221 -3.22 -20.24 -9.23
C GLU A 221 -4.02 -21.06 -8.21
N ILE A 222 -3.49 -22.22 -7.78
CA ILE A 222 -4.12 -23.05 -6.74
C ILE A 222 -4.35 -22.23 -5.47
N TRP A 223 -3.36 -21.41 -5.12
CA TRP A 223 -3.48 -20.58 -3.92
C TRP A 223 -4.54 -19.49 -4.10
N LEU A 224 -4.54 -18.76 -5.22
CA LEU A 224 -5.61 -17.80 -5.53
C LEU A 224 -7.00 -18.47 -5.55
N ALA A 225 -7.10 -19.68 -6.10
CA ALA A 225 -8.34 -20.44 -6.15
C ALA A 225 -8.86 -20.76 -4.75
N SER A 226 -8.00 -21.13 -3.80
CA SER A 226 -8.47 -21.40 -2.44
C SER A 226 -8.93 -20.14 -1.69
N ILE A 227 -8.35 -18.96 -1.99
CA ILE A 227 -8.88 -17.67 -1.49
C ILE A 227 -10.28 -17.42 -2.04
N PHE A 228 -10.49 -17.68 -3.34
CA PHE A 228 -11.81 -17.62 -3.95
C PHE A 228 -12.79 -18.59 -3.28
N PHE A 229 -12.41 -19.85 -3.07
CA PHE A 229 -13.27 -20.84 -2.41
C PHE A 229 -13.58 -20.45 -0.95
N ALA A 230 -12.62 -19.92 -0.21
CA ALA A 230 -12.84 -19.40 1.14
C ALA A 230 -13.86 -18.25 1.12
N TYR A 231 -13.67 -17.26 0.24
CA TYR A 231 -14.61 -16.15 0.09
C TYR A 231 -16.02 -16.63 -0.32
N ALA A 232 -16.10 -17.50 -1.33
CA ALA A 232 -17.35 -18.05 -1.84
C ALA A 232 -18.10 -18.84 -0.75
N THR A 233 -17.38 -19.62 0.06
CA THR A 233 -17.97 -20.37 1.18
C THR A 233 -18.58 -19.42 2.20
N GLY A 234 -17.87 -18.34 2.57
CA GLY A 234 -18.41 -17.32 3.48
C GLY A 234 -19.65 -16.63 2.92
N LEU A 235 -19.63 -16.28 1.63
CA LEU A 235 -20.76 -15.66 0.93
C LEU A 235 -21.99 -16.58 0.90
N VAL A 236 -21.79 -17.87 0.59
CA VAL A 236 -22.84 -18.88 0.57
C VAL A 236 -23.47 -19.04 1.96
N ILE A 237 -22.67 -19.12 3.02
CA ILE A 237 -23.18 -19.20 4.39
C ILE A 237 -24.00 -17.95 4.72
N ASN A 238 -23.52 -16.75 4.39
CA ASN A 238 -24.28 -15.52 4.63
C ASN A 238 -25.61 -15.50 3.87
N ARG A 239 -25.64 -16.03 2.64
CA ARG A 239 -26.86 -16.07 1.83
C ARG A 239 -27.93 -17.01 2.42
N PHE A 240 -27.53 -18.20 2.88
CA PHE A 240 -28.48 -19.20 3.37
C PHE A 240 -28.78 -19.09 4.87
N ARG A 241 -27.80 -18.65 5.67
CA ARG A 241 -27.86 -18.60 7.13
C ARG A 241 -27.12 -17.35 7.65
N PRO A 242 -27.68 -16.14 7.44
CA PRO A 242 -27.02 -14.88 7.83
C PRO A 242 -26.74 -14.79 9.33
N VAL A 243 -27.62 -15.36 10.18
CA VAL A 243 -27.42 -15.41 11.64
C VAL A 243 -26.17 -16.22 12.01
N VAL A 244 -25.90 -17.31 11.28
CA VAL A 244 -24.72 -18.15 11.50
C VAL A 244 -23.46 -17.44 10.99
N ALA A 245 -23.54 -16.77 9.84
CA ALA A 245 -22.44 -15.99 9.30
C ALA A 245 -22.01 -14.88 10.27
N ASP A 246 -22.96 -14.12 10.83
CA ASP A 246 -22.67 -13.06 11.78
C ASP A 246 -22.13 -13.60 13.12
N ALA A 247 -22.64 -14.74 13.58
CA ALA A 247 -22.11 -15.44 14.75
C ALA A 247 -20.65 -15.87 14.52
N ILE A 248 -20.33 -16.51 13.39
CA ILE A 248 -18.95 -16.92 13.07
C ILE A 248 -18.04 -15.70 12.97
N LEU A 249 -18.49 -14.64 12.29
CA LEU A 249 -17.72 -13.41 12.13
C LEU A 249 -17.39 -12.78 13.49
N THR A 250 -18.37 -12.71 14.39
CA THR A 250 -18.23 -12.00 15.66
C THR A 250 -17.53 -12.83 16.73
N TRP A 251 -17.82 -14.13 16.85
CA TRP A 251 -17.27 -15.00 17.89
C TRP A 251 -15.93 -15.61 17.55
N ILE A 252 -15.66 -15.86 16.27
CA ILE A 252 -14.45 -16.57 15.83
C ILE A 252 -13.51 -15.60 15.11
N ILE A 253 -13.98 -14.98 14.02
CA ILE A 253 -13.09 -14.27 13.09
C ILE A 253 -12.55 -12.98 13.72
N LYS A 254 -13.40 -12.10 14.26
CA LYS A 254 -12.96 -10.83 14.86
C LYS A 254 -11.91 -11.01 15.98
N PRO A 255 -12.13 -11.84 17.02
CA PRO A 255 -11.13 -12.00 18.08
C PRO A 255 -9.87 -12.70 17.58
N PHE A 256 -9.99 -13.68 16.68
CA PHE A 256 -8.85 -14.35 16.09
C PHE A 256 -8.01 -13.40 15.24
N LEU A 257 -8.62 -12.57 14.40
CA LEU A 257 -7.92 -11.59 13.57
C LEU A 257 -7.20 -10.53 14.42
N LEU A 258 -7.81 -10.10 15.52
CA LEU A 258 -7.15 -9.17 16.44
C LEU A 258 -5.90 -9.82 17.05
N LEU A 259 -6.02 -11.04 17.58
CA LEU A 259 -4.87 -11.77 18.13
C LEU A 259 -3.80 -12.04 17.07
N ALA A 260 -4.21 -12.51 15.90
CA ALA A 260 -3.33 -12.80 14.77
C ALA A 260 -2.60 -11.53 14.29
N SER A 261 -3.26 -10.37 14.26
CA SER A 261 -2.62 -9.11 13.88
C SER A 261 -1.48 -8.72 14.82
N ILE A 262 -1.67 -8.87 16.13
CA ILE A 262 -0.63 -8.57 17.13
C ILE A 262 0.56 -9.52 16.96
N LEU A 263 0.28 -10.82 16.82
CA LEU A 263 1.32 -11.84 16.65
C LEU A 263 2.07 -11.69 15.31
N TYR A 264 1.38 -11.29 14.25
CA TYR A 264 2.00 -11.12 12.93
C TYR A 264 2.88 -9.87 12.86
N ILE A 265 2.49 -8.78 13.53
CA ILE A 265 3.34 -7.59 13.62
C ILE A 265 4.65 -7.92 14.36
N THR A 266 4.59 -8.68 15.45
CA THR A 266 5.79 -9.01 16.24
C THR A 266 6.64 -10.10 15.61
N LEU A 267 6.03 -11.24 15.26
CA LEU A 267 6.72 -12.39 14.67
C LEU A 267 7.13 -12.13 13.21
N GLY A 268 6.30 -11.42 12.45
CA GLY A 268 6.57 -11.12 11.04
C GLY A 268 7.76 -10.18 10.86
N VAL A 269 7.93 -9.19 11.75
CA VAL A 269 9.14 -8.35 11.79
C VAL A 269 10.36 -9.17 12.16
N TYR A 270 10.25 -10.08 13.13
CA TYR A 270 11.36 -10.94 13.55
C TYR A 270 11.81 -11.91 12.45
N ILE A 271 10.87 -12.59 11.77
CA ILE A 271 11.17 -13.57 10.73
C ILE A 271 11.72 -12.90 9.48
N ASN A 272 11.17 -11.73 9.12
CA ASN A 272 11.59 -10.93 7.98
C ASN A 272 12.63 -9.88 8.33
N MET A 273 13.41 -10.08 9.40
CA MET A 273 14.45 -9.13 9.83
C MET A 273 15.46 -8.82 8.71
N TYR A 274 15.73 -9.80 7.84
CA TYR A 274 16.61 -9.64 6.68
C TYR A 274 16.16 -8.50 5.74
N VAL A 275 14.85 -8.23 5.63
CA VAL A 275 14.30 -7.14 4.81
C VAL A 275 14.66 -5.77 5.39
N PHE A 276 14.76 -5.69 6.72
CA PHE A 276 15.08 -4.45 7.45
C PHE A 276 16.59 -4.22 7.59
N GLU A 277 17.39 -5.29 7.52
CA GLU A 277 18.85 -5.19 7.54
C GLU A 277 19.40 -4.71 6.19
N GLU A 278 18.80 -5.14 5.09
CA GLU A 278 19.21 -4.80 3.72
C GLU A 278 18.15 -3.90 3.04
N ILE A 279 17.94 -2.70 3.58
CA ILE A 279 16.98 -1.74 3.01
C ILE A 279 17.46 -1.25 1.64
N ASP A 280 16.83 -1.73 0.57
CA ASP A 280 16.97 -1.15 -0.76
C ASP A 280 16.03 0.05 -0.92
N ARG A 281 16.61 1.24 -1.13
CA ARG A 281 15.87 2.49 -1.32
C ARG A 281 14.90 2.41 -2.51
N PHE A 282 15.24 1.67 -3.56
CA PHE A 282 14.40 1.54 -4.73
C PHE A 282 13.19 0.64 -4.46
N GLU A 283 13.36 -0.43 -3.67
CA GLU A 283 12.26 -1.30 -3.25
C GLU A 283 11.25 -0.54 -2.39
N VAL A 284 11.72 0.23 -1.41
CA VAL A 284 10.87 1.08 -0.57
C VAL A 284 10.16 2.15 -1.42
N MET A 285 10.86 2.78 -2.36
CA MET A 285 10.27 3.77 -3.25
C MET A 285 9.19 3.16 -4.15
N GLY A 286 9.42 1.98 -4.72
CA GLY A 286 8.41 1.23 -5.48
C GLY A 286 7.20 0.87 -4.61
N ALA A 287 7.46 0.44 -3.38
CA ALA A 287 6.42 0.09 -2.41
C ALA A 287 5.55 1.27 -1.96
N VAL A 288 6.08 2.50 -1.94
CA VAL A 288 5.31 3.72 -1.67
C VAL A 288 4.57 4.19 -2.92
N LEU A 289 5.24 4.20 -4.07
CA LEU A 289 4.69 4.72 -5.32
C LEU A 289 3.54 3.88 -5.84
N LEU A 290 3.58 2.56 -5.68
CA LEU A 290 2.54 1.67 -6.19
C LEU A 290 1.16 1.94 -5.53
N PRO A 291 0.97 1.84 -4.20
CA PRO A 291 -0.28 2.21 -3.53
C PRO A 291 -0.71 3.65 -3.78
N LEU A 292 0.26 4.59 -3.82
CA LEU A 292 -0.01 6.00 -4.09
C LEU A 292 -0.58 6.20 -5.49
N SER A 293 0.00 5.55 -6.50
CA SER A 293 -0.51 5.57 -7.87
C SER A 293 -1.91 4.95 -7.95
N GLY A 294 -2.18 3.88 -7.21
CA GLY A 294 -3.50 3.29 -7.08
C GLY A 294 -4.53 4.25 -6.51
N PHE A 295 -4.15 5.00 -5.46
CA PHE A 295 -5.02 6.01 -4.88
C PHE A 295 -5.31 7.15 -5.86
N VAL A 296 -4.27 7.68 -6.53
CA VAL A 296 -4.39 8.78 -7.48
C VAL A 296 -5.23 8.38 -8.68
N LEU A 297 -4.95 7.23 -9.31
CA LEU A 297 -5.68 6.75 -10.48
C LEU A 297 -7.12 6.37 -10.12
N GLY A 298 -7.31 5.68 -8.98
CA GLY A 298 -8.61 5.31 -8.46
C GLY A 298 -9.48 6.51 -8.07
N PHE A 299 -8.88 7.68 -7.83
CA PHE A 299 -9.61 8.94 -7.62
C PHE A 299 -9.83 9.72 -8.93
N ALA A 300 -8.80 9.82 -9.78
CA ALA A 300 -8.79 10.63 -10.99
C ALA A 300 -9.73 10.09 -12.08
N LEU A 301 -9.78 8.78 -12.30
CA LEU A 301 -10.62 8.20 -13.35
C LEU A 301 -12.12 8.34 -13.08
N PRO A 302 -12.64 7.99 -11.89
CA PRO A 302 -14.05 8.22 -11.62
C PRO A 302 -14.39 9.71 -11.51
N LEU A 303 -13.42 10.59 -11.21
CA LEU A 303 -13.59 12.05 -11.32
C LEU A 303 -13.83 12.48 -12.77
N LEU A 304 -13.04 11.97 -13.72
CA LEU A 304 -13.22 12.23 -15.15
C LEU A 304 -14.58 11.70 -15.65
N CYS A 305 -15.02 10.56 -15.13
CA CYS A 305 -16.35 9.99 -15.39
C CYS A 305 -17.48 10.63 -14.56
N ARG A 306 -17.23 11.74 -13.86
CA ARG A 306 -18.20 12.52 -13.06
C ARG A 306 -18.97 11.68 -12.02
N GLN A 307 -18.30 10.71 -11.40
CA GLN A 307 -18.90 9.89 -10.36
C GLN A 307 -19.10 10.65 -9.05
N LYS A 308 -19.99 10.13 -8.19
CA LYS A 308 -20.23 10.70 -6.85
C LYS A 308 -18.98 10.59 -5.99
N THR A 309 -18.80 11.54 -5.07
CA THR A 309 -17.65 11.59 -4.15
C THR A 309 -17.51 10.35 -3.29
N ALA A 310 -18.62 9.76 -2.83
CA ALA A 310 -18.59 8.49 -2.09
C ALA A 310 -17.98 7.35 -2.93
N PHE A 311 -18.37 7.22 -4.20
CA PHE A 311 -17.85 6.18 -5.10
C PHE A 311 -16.39 6.44 -5.49
N MET A 312 -16.01 7.69 -5.74
CA MET A 312 -14.61 8.06 -6.00
C MET A 312 -13.69 7.66 -4.84
N LYS A 313 -14.12 7.92 -3.59
CA LYS A 313 -13.36 7.49 -2.41
C LYS A 313 -13.25 5.97 -2.33
N THR A 314 -14.36 5.25 -2.53
CA THR A 314 -14.35 3.78 -2.49
C THR A 314 -13.36 3.22 -3.51
N ILE A 315 -13.44 3.66 -4.77
CA ILE A 315 -12.56 3.17 -5.84
C ILE A 315 -11.09 3.50 -5.54
N ALA A 316 -10.77 4.71 -5.05
CA ALA A 316 -9.41 5.09 -4.68
C ALA A 316 -8.85 4.24 -3.52
N LEU A 317 -9.65 3.99 -2.49
CA LEU A 317 -9.24 3.21 -1.32
C LEU A 317 -9.09 1.73 -1.66
N GLU A 318 -10.01 1.16 -2.43
CA GLU A 318 -9.94 -0.23 -2.91
C GLU A 318 -8.82 -0.46 -3.94
N THR A 319 -8.47 0.54 -4.75
CA THR A 319 -7.37 0.40 -5.72
C THR A 319 -6.00 0.53 -5.04
N SER A 320 -5.88 1.38 -4.01
CA SER A 320 -4.63 1.55 -3.25
C SER A 320 -4.37 0.45 -2.23
N SER A 321 -5.41 -0.25 -1.78
CA SER A 321 -5.29 -1.40 -0.89
C SER A 321 -4.98 -2.66 -1.67
N LEU A 322 -3.70 -3.02 -1.66
CA LEU A 322 -3.18 -4.21 -2.33
C LEU A 322 -3.17 -5.38 -1.35
N ASN A 323 -3.51 -6.58 -1.81
CA ASN A 323 -3.63 -7.76 -0.95
C ASN A 323 -2.27 -8.45 -0.72
N CYS A 324 -1.43 -7.79 0.06
CA CYS A 324 -0.05 -8.21 0.27
C CYS A 324 0.06 -9.54 1.00
N LEU A 325 -0.89 -9.87 1.91
CA LEU A 325 -0.87 -11.13 2.66
C LEU A 325 -1.10 -12.34 1.73
N THR A 326 -2.07 -12.25 0.83
CA THR A 326 -2.33 -13.29 -0.17
C THR A 326 -1.12 -13.43 -1.10
N VAL A 327 -0.56 -12.31 -1.58
CA VAL A 327 0.61 -12.34 -2.48
C VAL A 327 1.84 -12.90 -1.81
N LEU A 328 2.11 -12.52 -0.56
CA LEU A 328 3.23 -13.03 0.22
C LEU A 328 3.15 -14.55 0.34
N ALA A 329 2.01 -15.08 0.76
CA ALA A 329 1.82 -16.52 0.84
C ALA A 329 1.89 -17.18 -0.56
N ALA A 330 1.35 -16.53 -1.60
CA ALA A 330 1.43 -17.01 -2.99
C ALA A 330 2.86 -17.16 -3.49
N LEU A 331 3.72 -16.18 -3.23
CA LEU A 331 5.13 -16.25 -3.57
C LEU A 331 5.87 -17.30 -2.75
N ARG A 332 5.62 -17.37 -1.44
CA ARG A 332 6.29 -18.29 -0.51
C ARG A 332 5.99 -19.77 -0.77
N PHE A 333 4.76 -20.10 -1.17
CA PHE A 333 4.38 -21.47 -1.51
C PHE A 333 4.64 -21.85 -2.97
N SER A 334 4.81 -20.86 -3.86
CA SER A 334 5.03 -21.14 -5.29
C SER A 334 6.51 -21.16 -5.66
N LEU A 335 7.33 -20.29 -5.08
CA LEU A 335 8.74 -20.19 -5.43
C LEU A 335 9.61 -21.02 -4.49
N GLN A 336 10.69 -21.58 -5.02
CA GLN A 336 11.72 -22.19 -4.17
C GLN A 336 12.57 -21.11 -3.51
N GLN A 337 13.18 -21.42 -2.37
CA GLN A 337 14.17 -20.52 -1.78
C GLN A 337 15.45 -20.53 -2.62
N PRO A 338 16.15 -19.39 -2.78
CA PRO A 338 15.98 -18.10 -2.09
C PRO A 338 15.01 -17.12 -2.79
N ASP A 339 14.53 -17.48 -3.97
CA ASP A 339 13.71 -16.63 -4.85
C ASP A 339 12.41 -16.16 -4.21
N ALA A 340 11.76 -17.06 -3.45
CA ALA A 340 10.58 -16.76 -2.67
C ALA A 340 10.80 -15.57 -1.74
N ASP A 341 11.94 -15.53 -1.05
CA ASP A 341 12.29 -14.51 -0.07
C ASP A 341 12.59 -13.18 -0.75
N LEU A 342 13.35 -13.23 -1.85
CA LEU A 342 13.72 -12.05 -2.63
C LEU A 342 12.52 -11.41 -3.32
N ALA A 343 11.58 -12.21 -3.84
CA ALA A 343 10.35 -11.69 -4.42
C ALA A 343 9.37 -11.17 -3.35
N SER A 344 9.47 -11.69 -2.13
CA SER A 344 8.58 -11.31 -1.01
C SER A 344 8.93 -9.96 -0.38
N THR A 345 10.14 -9.42 -0.60
CA THR A 345 10.59 -8.17 0.05
C THR A 345 9.67 -6.99 -0.27
N VAL A 346 9.30 -6.82 -1.55
CA VAL A 346 8.43 -5.74 -2.00
C VAL A 346 7.01 -5.86 -1.43
N PRO A 347 6.30 -7.00 -1.50
CA PRO A 347 5.03 -7.19 -0.81
C PRO A 347 5.07 -6.83 0.68
N ILE A 348 6.16 -7.18 1.38
CA ILE A 348 6.35 -6.82 2.80
C ILE A 348 6.43 -5.30 2.97
N TRP A 349 7.26 -4.61 2.17
CA TRP A 349 7.33 -3.15 2.20
C TRP A 349 6.00 -2.47 1.85
N VAL A 350 5.26 -2.99 0.85
CA VAL A 350 3.93 -2.47 0.50
C VAL A 350 2.97 -2.61 1.67
N MET A 351 2.99 -3.74 2.38
CA MET A 351 2.17 -3.98 3.56
C MET A 351 2.42 -2.94 4.67
N PHE A 352 3.67 -2.51 4.88
CA PHE A 352 4.01 -1.47 5.86
C PHE A 352 3.68 -0.05 5.39
N THR A 353 3.75 0.22 4.08
CA THR A 353 3.53 1.57 3.53
C THR A 353 2.04 1.92 3.38
N ILE A 354 1.15 0.95 3.15
CA ILE A 354 -0.30 1.17 3.02
C ILE A 354 -0.91 1.86 4.26
N PRO A 355 -0.72 1.39 5.51
CA PRO A 355 -1.20 2.10 6.70
C PRO A 355 -0.64 3.52 6.80
N GLY A 356 0.65 3.69 6.48
CA GLY A 356 1.31 5.00 6.47
C GLY A 356 0.66 5.98 5.49
N LEU A 357 0.30 5.52 4.29
CA LEU A 357 -0.44 6.30 3.30
C LEU A 357 -1.79 6.79 3.86
N TYR A 358 -2.57 5.91 4.48
CA TYR A 358 -3.88 6.26 5.02
C TYR A 358 -3.80 7.19 6.23
N VAL A 359 -2.83 6.98 7.13
CA VAL A 359 -2.56 7.89 8.24
C VAL A 359 -2.14 9.26 7.71
N GLY A 360 -1.26 9.32 6.70
CA GLY A 360 -0.86 10.56 6.04
C GLY A 360 -2.05 11.32 5.45
N LEU A 361 -2.92 10.63 4.71
CA LEU A 361 -4.15 11.20 4.16
C LEU A 361 -5.09 11.72 5.26
N ALA A 362 -5.24 10.98 6.37
CA ALA A 362 -6.06 11.40 7.50
C ALA A 362 -5.51 12.67 8.18
N ILE A 363 -4.19 12.74 8.36
CA ILE A 363 -3.50 13.92 8.90
C ILE A 363 -3.72 15.12 7.98
N LEU A 364 -3.48 14.99 6.68
CA LEU A 364 -3.70 16.06 5.69
C LEU A 364 -5.15 16.57 5.70
N ARG A 365 -6.12 15.67 5.79
CA ARG A 365 -7.54 16.02 5.91
C ARG A 365 -7.84 16.80 7.19
N ARG A 366 -7.24 16.41 8.32
CA ARG A 366 -7.38 17.12 9.60
C ARG A 366 -6.72 18.50 9.57
N PHE A 367 -5.56 18.64 8.94
CA PHE A 367 -4.91 19.94 8.76
C PHE A 367 -5.71 20.87 7.85
N SER A 368 -6.22 20.39 6.71
CA SER A 368 -7.02 21.22 5.78
C SER A 368 -8.34 21.71 6.39
N THR A 369 -9.01 20.86 7.17
CA THR A 369 -10.27 21.23 7.85
C THR A 369 -10.02 22.24 8.97
N THR A 370 -8.95 22.07 9.73
CA THR A 370 -8.55 23.01 10.80
C THR A 370 -8.16 24.36 10.22
N THR A 371 -7.34 24.39 9.17
CA THR A 371 -6.95 25.63 8.48
C THR A 371 -8.15 26.34 7.86
N LYS A 372 -9.08 25.61 7.22
CA LYS A 372 -10.32 26.18 6.67
C LYS A 372 -11.23 26.77 7.76
N LYS A 373 -11.34 26.11 8.92
CA LYS A 373 -12.08 26.66 10.08
C LYS A 373 -11.44 27.94 10.61
N LEU A 374 -10.10 27.94 10.77
CA LEU A 374 -9.35 29.12 11.23
C LEU A 374 -9.47 30.28 10.23
N TRP A 375 -9.37 29.99 8.93
CA TRP A 375 -9.56 30.97 7.86
C TRP A 375 -10.96 31.59 7.87
N ASN A 376 -12.01 30.75 7.96
CA ASN A 376 -13.38 31.23 8.03
C ASN A 376 -13.65 32.04 9.32
N SER A 377 -13.07 31.64 10.46
CA SER A 377 -13.18 32.39 11.71
C SER A 377 -12.50 33.75 11.63
N ARG A 378 -11.33 33.83 10.98
CA ARG A 378 -10.63 35.11 10.72
C ARG A 378 -11.43 36.02 9.78
N ASN A 379 -11.97 35.49 8.68
CA ASN A 379 -12.79 36.27 7.75
C ASN A 379 -14.11 36.73 8.38
N SER A 380 -14.76 35.89 9.19
CA SER A 380 -15.96 36.28 9.93
C SER A 380 -15.68 37.40 10.93
N LYS A 381 -14.55 37.34 11.67
CA LYS A 381 -14.12 38.45 12.55
C LYS A 381 -13.82 39.73 11.75
N LYS A 382 -13.14 39.63 10.61
CA LYS A 382 -12.81 40.78 9.75
C LYS A 382 -14.06 41.45 9.18
N ASN A 383 -15.04 40.68 8.69
CA ASN A 383 -16.31 41.23 8.21
C ASN A 383 -17.12 41.88 9.34
N LYS A 384 -17.06 41.33 10.57
CA LYS A 384 -17.72 41.95 11.73
C LYS A 384 -17.09 43.29 12.11
N ILE A 385 -15.77 43.40 12.02
CA ILE A 385 -15.05 44.66 12.26
C ILE A 385 -15.40 45.68 11.17
N ASN A 386 -15.36 45.30 9.89
CA ASN A 386 -15.69 46.21 8.79
C ASN A 386 -17.14 46.72 8.87
N ASN A 387 -18.12 45.85 9.14
CA ASN A 387 -19.52 46.26 9.28
C ASN A 387 -19.74 47.21 10.48
N ASN A 388 -19.04 46.99 11.60
CA ASN A 388 -19.10 47.90 12.74
C ASN A 388 -18.41 49.25 12.43
N THR A 389 -17.43 49.28 11.53
CA THR A 389 -16.73 50.51 11.14
C THR A 389 -17.56 51.36 10.16
N GLU A 390 -18.39 50.72 9.32
CA GLU A 390 -19.35 51.41 8.43
C GLU A 390 -20.59 51.93 9.19
N GLU A 391 -20.99 51.30 10.30
CA GLU A 391 -22.04 51.82 11.20
C GLU A 391 -21.54 52.98 12.11
N GLU A 392 -20.23 53.15 12.26
CA GLU A 392 -19.58 54.21 13.04
C GLU A 392 -19.14 55.44 12.22
N GLU A 393 -19.61 55.63 10.98
CA GLU A 393 -19.50 56.95 10.34
C GLU A 393 -20.37 57.98 11.09
N PRO A 394 -19.80 59.05 11.68
CA PRO A 394 -20.56 59.98 12.49
C PRO A 394 -21.44 60.86 11.60
N LYS A 395 -22.77 60.75 11.77
CA LYS A 395 -23.70 61.83 11.42
C LYS A 395 -23.40 63.05 12.28
N GLY A 396 -22.54 63.94 11.79
CA GLY A 396 -22.50 65.33 12.25
C GLY A 396 -21.12 65.94 12.37
N VAL A 397 -20.78 66.83 11.42
CA VAL A 397 -19.97 68.01 11.69
C VAL A 397 -20.69 69.21 11.04
N THR A 398 -20.93 70.25 11.83
CA THR A 398 -21.60 71.50 11.49
C THR A 398 -20.64 72.56 10.91
N THR A 399 -21.23 73.63 10.33
CA THR A 399 -20.67 74.93 9.83
C THR A 399 -20.42 74.97 8.31
N TRP A 400 -20.95 75.91 7.49
CA TRP A 400 -21.25 77.35 7.62
C TRP A 400 -22.52 77.77 6.81
N PRO A 401 -23.14 78.95 7.06
CA PRO A 401 -24.36 79.37 6.38
C PRO A 401 -24.10 79.80 4.92
N ARG A 402 -24.93 79.32 3.99
CA ARG A 402 -24.96 79.82 2.60
C ARG A 402 -25.81 81.11 2.53
N PRO A 403 -25.45 82.08 1.69
CA PRO A 403 -26.25 83.29 1.51
C PRO A 403 -27.55 82.98 0.74
N LEU A 404 -28.57 83.78 1.01
CA LEU A 404 -29.92 83.70 0.44
C LEU A 404 -29.92 83.70 -1.10
N SER A 405 -30.74 82.83 -1.69
CA SER A 405 -31.35 83.07 -3.00
C SER A 405 -32.61 82.20 -3.20
N ALA A 406 -33.75 82.90 -3.17
CA ALA A 406 -35.02 82.67 -3.90
C ALA A 406 -35.73 81.30 -3.84
N ALA A 407 -36.94 81.33 -3.29
CA ALA A 407 -38.06 80.43 -3.59
C ALA A 407 -38.52 80.61 -5.07
N PRO A 408 -39.28 79.67 -5.69
CA PRO A 408 -40.71 79.53 -5.35
C PRO A 408 -41.35 78.13 -5.50
N ALA A 409 -42.58 78.08 -4.96
CA ALA A 409 -43.77 77.32 -5.38
C ALA A 409 -44.01 75.87 -4.90
N SER A 410 -45.18 75.75 -4.27
CA SER A 410 -45.92 74.59 -3.73
C SER A 410 -46.74 73.86 -4.82
N PRO A 411 -47.75 73.01 -4.51
CA PRO A 411 -47.87 71.92 -3.52
C PRO A 411 -48.35 70.60 -4.19
N HIS A 412 -48.27 69.46 -3.50
CA HIS A 412 -49.38 68.48 -3.43
C HIS A 412 -49.10 67.38 -2.39
N SER A 413 -49.98 67.31 -1.41
CA SER A 413 -50.20 66.25 -0.40
C SER A 413 -51.19 65.19 -0.93
N PRO A 414 -51.70 64.22 -0.13
CA PRO A 414 -51.16 63.45 1.01
C PRO A 414 -51.44 61.92 0.87
N ARG A 415 -51.03 61.10 1.85
CA ARG A 415 -51.89 60.19 2.69
C ARG A 415 -51.10 59.02 3.29
N LEU A 416 -51.09 58.94 4.63
CA LEU A 416 -51.63 57.86 5.51
C LEU A 416 -51.00 56.47 5.35
N SER A 417 -50.70 55.66 6.38
CA SER A 417 -50.86 55.72 7.83
C SER A 417 -50.29 54.42 8.43
N SER A 418 -49.92 54.45 9.72
CA SER A 418 -50.03 53.37 10.74
C SER A 418 -49.33 52.02 10.49
N SER A 419 -48.69 51.34 11.46
CA SER A 419 -48.53 51.55 12.89
C SER A 419 -47.51 50.52 13.41
N LEU A 420 -46.84 50.91 14.50
CA LEU A 420 -46.22 50.12 15.57
C LEU A 420 -46.74 48.66 15.70
N THR A 421 -45.93 47.66 16.08
CA THR A 421 -45.32 47.51 17.42
C THR A 421 -44.19 46.46 17.43
N ALA A 422 -43.16 46.73 18.23
CA ALA A 422 -42.13 45.79 18.71
C ALA A 422 -42.51 45.29 20.13
N PRO A 423 -41.62 44.68 20.93
CA PRO A 423 -40.83 43.44 20.75
C PRO A 423 -41.02 42.49 21.97
N THR A 424 -40.46 41.27 21.96
CA THR A 424 -39.76 40.73 23.17
C THR A 424 -38.98 39.43 22.93
N MET A 425 -37.81 39.38 23.56
CA MET A 425 -36.86 38.26 23.73
C MET A 425 -37.48 36.99 24.32
N ARG A 426 -36.91 35.82 23.98
CA ARG A 426 -36.70 34.72 24.93
C ARG A 426 -35.45 33.89 24.58
N LEU A 427 -34.49 33.89 25.52
CA LEU A 427 -33.50 32.84 25.72
C LEU A 427 -34.18 31.56 26.24
N VAL A 428 -33.61 30.38 25.96
CA VAL A 428 -33.20 29.34 26.94
C VAL A 428 -32.89 27.99 26.27
N ALA A 429 -31.64 27.57 26.48
CA ALA A 429 -31.07 26.24 26.79
C ALA A 429 -31.33 24.95 25.97
N MET A 430 -30.17 24.31 25.71
CA MET A 430 -29.84 22.88 25.62
C MET A 430 -30.81 21.87 26.25
N LYS A 431 -30.98 20.71 25.58
CA LYS A 431 -30.38 19.39 25.94
C LYS A 431 -31.28 18.22 25.51
N LYS A 432 -30.81 17.39 24.58
CA LYS A 432 -30.51 15.96 24.81
C LYS A 432 -29.74 15.38 23.63
#